data_AF-A0A528N3N2-F1
#
_entry.id   AF-A0A528N3N2-F1
#
_cell.length_a   1.000
_cell.length_b   1.000
_cell.length_c   1.000
_cell.angle_alpha   90.00
_cell.angle_beta   90.00
_cell.angle_gamma   90.00
#
_symmetry.space_group_name_H-M   'P 1'
#
loop_
_entity.id
_entity.type
_entity.pdbx_description
1 polymer ?
#
loop_
_entity_poly.entity_id
_entity_poly.type
_entity_poly.pdbx_seq_one_letter_code
_entity_poly.pdbx_strand_id
1 'polypeptide(L)'
;DAAVTYSLLTVGDGLVAQIPALLVAVAAGTMVTRVGSSDGTSDLGKQITSQLLRDSRALALAAVIMVGLAVVPGFPSLVFLILGACFGA
;
A
#
# COMPACT_ATOMS: atom_id res chain seq x y z
N ASP A 1 55.51 16.80 9.05
CA ASP A 1 54.29 17.42 9.58
C ASP A 1 53.07 17.31 8.68
N ALA A 2 53.02 17.97 7.51
CA ALA A 2 51.80 18.04 6.69
C ALA A 2 51.14 16.66 6.40
N ALA A 3 51.92 15.61 6.14
CA ALA A 3 51.39 14.26 5.88
C ALA A 3 50.70 13.61 7.10
N VAL A 4 51.15 13.92 8.32
CA VAL A 4 50.57 13.38 9.57
C VAL A 4 49.24 14.09 9.87
N THR A 5 49.20 15.41 9.66
CA THR A 5 47.99 16.23 9.83
C THR A 5 46.90 15.83 8.83
N TYR A 6 47.24 15.62 7.55
CA TYR A 6 46.30 15.14 6.54
C TYR A 6 45.77 13.74 6.85
N SER A 7 46.60 12.82 7.33
CA SER A 7 46.16 11.48 7.73
C SER A 7 45.22 11.51 8.94
N LEU A 8 45.50 12.36 9.94
CA LEU A 8 44.61 12.51 11.10
C LEU A 8 43.25 13.10 10.73
N LEU A 9 43.22 14.13 9.88
CA LEU A 9 41.98 14.73 9.36
C LEU A 9 41.17 13.74 8.52
N THR A 10 41.82 12.92 7.69
CA THR A 10 41.14 11.93 6.82
C THR A 10 40.57 10.76 7.61
N VAL A 11 41.27 10.28 8.65
CA VAL A 11 40.73 9.23 9.55
C VAL A 11 39.54 9.77 10.35
N GLY A 12 39.61 11.03 10.79
CA GLY A 12 38.50 11.72 11.45
C GLY A 12 37.27 11.88 10.56
N ASP A 13 37.46 12.30 9.30
CA ASP A 13 36.38 12.47 8.31
C ASP A 13 35.65 11.14 8.04
N GLY A 14 36.39 10.04 7.92
CA GLY A 14 35.82 8.70 7.76
C GLY A 14 35.05 8.20 8.98
N LEU A 15 35.53 8.49 10.20
CA LEU A 15 34.85 8.09 11.44
C LEU A 15 33.61 8.95 11.73
N VAL A 16 33.65 10.25 11.43
CA VAL A 16 32.50 11.15 11.59
C VAL A 16 31.39 10.80 10.61
N ALA A 17 31.72 10.41 9.38
CA ALA A 17 30.73 9.97 8.38
C ALA A 17 30.08 8.60 8.70
N GLN A 18 30.76 7.74 9.46
CA GLN A 18 30.27 6.38 9.76
C GLN A 18 29.20 6.33 10.86
N ILE A 19 29.27 7.20 11.87
CA ILE A 19 28.28 7.20 12.96
C ILE A 19 26.85 7.46 12.41
N PRO A 20 26.61 8.47 11.56
CA PRO A 20 25.31 8.67 10.92
C PRO A 20 24.93 7.51 10.00
N ALA A 21 25.87 6.96 9.23
CA ALA A 21 25.61 5.86 8.32
C ALA A 21 25.10 4.61 9.05
N LEU A 22 25.71 4.27 10.21
CA LEU A 22 25.26 3.17 11.06
C LEU A 22 23.88 3.42 11.66
N LEU A 23 23.58 4.65 12.08
CA LEU A 23 22.25 5.02 12.59
C LEU A 23 21.17 4.84 11.52
N VAL A 24 21.43 5.28 10.28
CA VAL A 24 20.50 5.10 9.16
C VAL A 24 20.33 3.62 8.81
N ALA A 25 21.41 2.83 8.79
CA ALA A 25 21.35 1.40 8.53
C ALA A 25 20.53 0.63 9.58
N VAL A 26 20.69 0.97 10.85
CA VAL A 26 19.90 0.38 11.94
C VAL A 26 18.44 0.82 11.86
N ALA A 27 18.16 2.11 11.61
CA ALA A 27 16.80 2.61 11.44
C ALA A 27 16.09 1.91 10.27
N ALA A 28 16.72 1.84 9.09
CA ALA A 28 16.19 1.15 7.92
C ALA A 28 16.01 -0.36 8.20
N GLY A 29 17.00 -1.02 8.82
CA GLY A 29 16.90 -2.44 9.20
C GLY A 29 15.72 -2.72 10.12
N THR A 30 15.50 -1.88 11.13
CA THR A 30 14.34 -2.01 12.03
C THR A 30 13.01 -1.72 11.35
N MET A 31 12.98 -0.88 10.32
CA MET A 31 11.77 -0.61 9.54
C MET A 31 11.42 -1.81 8.65
N VAL A 32 12.42 -2.41 7.99
CA VAL A 32 12.25 -3.58 7.10
C VAL A 32 11.79 -4.82 7.86
N THR A 33 12.18 -4.99 9.13
CA THR A 33 11.66 -6.10 9.95
C THR A 33 10.31 -5.80 10.60
N ARG A 34 9.93 -4.53 10.76
CA ARG A 34 8.66 -4.11 11.40
C ARG A 34 7.44 -4.21 10.48
N VAL A 35 7.62 -4.17 9.16
CA VAL A 35 6.51 -4.28 8.18
C VAL A 35 5.80 -5.63 8.18
N GLY A 36 6.38 -6.67 8.79
CA GLY A 36 5.73 -7.99 8.93
C GLY A 36 5.03 -8.23 10.27
N SER A 37 5.27 -7.41 11.30
CA SER A 37 4.94 -7.78 12.69
C SER A 37 3.92 -6.88 13.40
N SER A 38 3.62 -5.69 12.85
CA SER A 38 2.71 -4.73 13.51
C SER A 38 1.29 -4.70 12.93
N ASP A 39 1.12 -5.04 11.65
CA ASP A 39 -0.16 -5.31 11.03
C ASP A 39 -0.05 -6.68 10.35
N GLY A 40 -0.26 -7.73 11.15
CA GLY A 40 -0.13 -9.12 10.71
C GLY A 40 -0.90 -9.33 9.42
N THR A 41 -0.18 -9.73 8.37
CA THR A 41 -0.71 -10.26 7.11
C THR A 41 -2.13 -9.76 6.82
N SER A 42 -2.32 -8.45 6.70
CA SER A 42 -3.53 -7.99 6.04
C SER A 42 -3.32 -8.44 4.61
N ASP A 43 -3.85 -9.62 4.28
CA ASP A 43 -3.74 -10.25 2.99
C ASP A 43 -3.84 -9.15 1.95
N LEU A 44 -2.82 -8.99 1.10
CA LEU A 44 -2.83 -7.93 0.09
C LEU A 44 -4.15 -7.99 -0.71
N GLY A 45 -4.68 -9.22 -0.90
CA GLY A 45 -6.02 -9.46 -1.42
C GLY A 45 -7.17 -8.84 -0.60
N LYS A 46 -7.13 -8.90 0.73
CA LYS A 46 -8.11 -8.25 1.62
C LYS A 46 -8.01 -6.73 1.57
N GLN A 47 -6.80 -6.16 1.48
CA GLN A 47 -6.63 -4.72 1.26
C GLN A 47 -7.19 -4.29 -0.09
N ILE A 48 -6.85 -5.00 -1.17
CA ILE A 48 -7.35 -4.72 -2.52
C ILE A 48 -8.87 -4.86 -2.56
N THR A 49 -9.43 -5.93 -1.98
CA THR A 49 -10.89 -6.14 -1.93
C THR A 49 -11.57 -5.04 -1.12
N SER A 50 -10.99 -4.66 0.03
CA SER A 50 -11.49 -3.53 0.82
C SER A 50 -11.41 -2.21 0.07
N GLN A 51 -10.40 -2.00 -0.78
CA GLN A 51 -10.24 -0.76 -1.52
C GLN A 51 -11.24 -0.67 -2.68
N LEU A 52 -11.47 -1.77 -3.38
CA LEU A 52 -12.49 -1.88 -4.43
C LEU A 52 -13.90 -1.72 -3.86
N LEU A 53 -14.21 -2.34 -2.71
CA LEU A 53 -15.50 -2.21 -2.03
C LEU A 53 -15.69 -0.85 -1.33
N ARG A 54 -14.62 -0.08 -1.13
CA ARG A 54 -14.68 1.25 -0.52
C ARG A 54 -14.71 2.38 -1.56
N ASP A 55 -14.38 2.07 -2.81
CA ASP A 55 -14.57 3.01 -3.91
C ASP A 55 -16.03 3.04 -4.36
N SER A 56 -16.77 4.00 -3.81
CA SER A 56 -18.18 4.25 -4.14
C SER A 56 -18.41 4.49 -5.64
N ARG A 57 -17.41 5.01 -6.38
CA ARG A 57 -17.54 5.22 -7.84
C ARG A 57 -17.55 3.90 -8.61
N ALA A 58 -16.68 2.96 -8.22
CA ALA A 58 -16.61 1.64 -8.83
C ALA A 58 -17.91 0.85 -8.58
N LEU A 59 -18.42 0.91 -7.35
CA LEU A 59 -19.68 0.29 -6.95
C LEU A 59 -20.90 0.89 -7.66
N ALA A 60 -20.98 2.22 -7.77
CA ALA A 60 -22.07 2.89 -8.49
C ALA A 60 -22.08 2.52 -9.99
N LEU A 61 -20.92 2.42 -10.64
CA LEU A 61 -20.84 1.99 -12.03
C LEU A 61 -21.33 0.55 -12.20
N ALA A 62 -20.93 -0.35 -11.30
CA ALA A 62 -21.39 -1.74 -11.31
C ALA A 62 -22.92 -1.84 -11.13
N ALA A 63 -23.50 -1.03 -10.25
CA ALA A 63 -24.95 -0.94 -10.04
C ALA A 63 -25.68 -0.49 -11.31
N VAL A 64 -25.19 0.55 -11.99
CA VAL A 64 -25.77 1.04 -13.25
C VAL A 64 -25.72 -0.02 -14.35
N ILE A 65 -24.59 -0.73 -14.49
CA ILE A 65 -24.46 -1.80 -15.47
C ILE A 65 -25.46 -2.92 -15.19
N MET A 66 -25.63 -3.33 -13.93
CA MET A 66 -26.58 -4.39 -13.58
C MET A 66 -28.03 -3.98 -13.79
N VAL A 67 -28.40 -2.73 -13.49
CA VAL A 67 -29.74 -2.21 -13.82
C VAL A 67 -29.94 -2.17 -15.34
N GLY A 68 -28.91 -1.78 -16.11
CA GLY A 68 -28.95 -1.83 -17.58
C GLY A 68 -29.16 -3.24 -18.13
N LEU A 69 -28.50 -4.25 -17.55
CA LEU A 69 -28.68 -5.66 -17.91
C LEU A 69 -30.06 -6.20 -17.52
N ALA A 70 -30.67 -5.70 -16.44
CA ALA A 70 -32.01 -6.09 -16.03
C ALA A 70 -33.10 -5.71 -17.05
N VAL A 71 -32.85 -4.71 -17.91
CA VAL A 71 -33.77 -4.28 -18.96
C VAL A 71 -33.72 -5.22 -20.18
N VAL A 72 -32.70 -6.08 -20.30
CA VAL A 72 -32.54 -7.00 -21.44
C VAL A 72 -33.54 -8.17 -21.33
N PRO A 73 -34.42 -8.38 -22.33
CA PRO A 73 -35.38 -9.48 -22.33
C PRO A 73 -34.65 -10.82 -22.49
N GLY A 74 -34.89 -11.75 -21.56
CA GLY A 74 -34.26 -13.08 -21.53
C GLY A 74 -33.46 -13.37 -20.25
N PHE A 75 -33.11 -12.35 -19.48
CA PHE A 75 -32.43 -12.50 -18.17
C PHE A 75 -33.42 -12.38 -16.99
N PRO A 76 -33.15 -13.05 -15.85
CA PRO A 76 -33.89 -12.84 -14.61
C PRO A 76 -33.73 -11.41 -14.07
N SER A 77 -34.51 -10.47 -14.59
CA SER A 77 -34.41 -9.02 -14.30
C SER A 77 -34.50 -8.70 -12.81
N LEU A 78 -35.31 -9.46 -12.06
CA LEU A 78 -35.47 -9.32 -10.62
C LEU A 78 -34.15 -9.57 -9.85
N VAL A 79 -33.31 -10.51 -10.31
CA VAL A 79 -32.01 -10.82 -9.67
C VAL A 79 -31.04 -9.67 -9.87
N PHE A 80 -30.92 -9.16 -11.10
CA PHE A 80 -30.01 -8.06 -11.42
C PHE A 80 -30.42 -6.74 -10.76
N LEU A 81 -31.72 -6.51 -10.58
CA LEU A 81 -32.22 -5.30 -9.90
C LEU A 81 -31.90 -5.32 -8.39
N ILE A 82 -32.05 -6.48 -7.74
CA ILE A 82 -31.67 -6.65 -6.33
C ILE A 82 -30.16 -6.48 -6.14
N LEU A 83 -29.34 -7.11 -7.00
CA LEU A 83 -27.89 -6.97 -6.93
C LEU A 83 -27.47 -5.51 -7.19
N GLY A 84 -28.04 -4.84 -8.20
CA GLY A 84 -27.79 -3.44 -8.48
C GLY A 84 -28.12 -2.52 -7.30
N ALA A 85 -29.24 -2.76 -6.61
CA ALA A 85 -29.59 -2.03 -5.39
C ALA A 85 -28.60 -2.27 -4.24
N CYS A 86 -28.10 -3.51 -4.07
CA CYS A 86 -27.10 -3.84 -3.06
C CYS A 86 -25.73 -3.17 -3.28
N PHE A 87 -25.30 -3.00 -4.53
CA PHE A 87 -24.02 -2.32 -4.83
C PHE A 87 -24.16 -0.81 -5.00
N GLY A 88 -25.37 -0.28 -5.19
CA GLY A 88 -25.63 1.16 -5.32
C GLY A 88 -25.91 1.88 -4.00
N ALA A 89 -26.14 1.15 -2.90
CA ALA A 89 -26.34 1.66 -1.54
C ALA A 89 -25.01 1.71 -0.76
#